data_AF-A0A2H9NXR2-F1
#
_entry.id   AF-A0A2H9NXR2-F1
#
_cell.length_a   1.000
_cell.length_b   1.000
_cell.length_c   1.000
_cell.angle_alpha   90.00
_cell.angle_beta   90.00
_cell.angle_gamma   90.00
#
_symmetry.space_group_name_H-M   'P 1'
#
loop_
_entity.id
_entity.type
_entity.pdbx_description
1 polymer ?
#
loop_
_entity_poly.entity_id
_entity_poly.type
_entity_poly.pdbx_seq_one_letter_code
_entity_poly.pdbx_strand_id
1 'polypeptide(L)'
;GTALLFVLVKFHKINLWKAWFFLSVFVCLTFAFGAFVGDIIAAGAALVFALLKIYRPNVVVHNFTELFLYGGLAAIFVPILNLPAIVILLVMISVYDAFAVWKSKHMITLAKFQTKAKMFAGLSIPYALNKPLFPEFGAGGKRKSQPTAAILGGGDIAFPLLFAGVVMKQVGFLESLVVPLFASLALLVLLIYGRKGKFYPAMPFFSIGCALGYAAVLLI
;
A
#
# COMPACT_ATOMS: atom_id res chain seq x y z
N GLY A 1 12.31 1.54 7.80
CA GLY A 1 11.93 0.61 6.70
C GLY A 1 12.79 0.80 5.46
N THR A 2 12.60 1.90 4.73
CA THR A 2 13.26 2.16 3.43
C THR A 2 14.79 2.22 3.51
N ALA A 3 15.37 2.91 4.50
CA ALA A 3 16.82 2.94 4.70
C ALA A 3 17.44 1.54 4.93
N LEU A 4 16.73 0.69 5.68
CA LEU A 4 17.13 -0.69 5.98
C LEU A 4 17.09 -1.55 4.71
N LEU A 5 16.12 -1.31 3.82
CA LEU A 5 16.04 -1.94 2.50
C LEU A 5 17.25 -1.54 1.63
N PHE A 6 17.66 -0.26 1.63
CA PHE A 6 18.86 0.17 0.88
C PHE A 6 20.14 -0.46 1.40
N VAL A 7 20.28 -0.58 2.71
CA VAL A 7 21.42 -1.26 3.34
C VAL A 7 21.43 -2.73 2.93
N LEU A 8 20.30 -3.44 2.99
CA LEU A 8 20.18 -4.85 2.60
C LEU A 8 20.47 -5.08 1.10
N VAL A 9 20.03 -4.16 0.24
CA VAL A 9 20.33 -4.19 -1.20
C VAL A 9 21.83 -4.00 -1.45
N LYS A 10 22.49 -3.11 -0.72
CA LYS A 10 23.95 -2.90 -0.81
C LYS A 10 24.74 -4.17 -0.48
N PHE A 11 24.25 -4.98 0.48
CA PHE A 11 24.88 -6.24 0.89
C PHE A 11 24.42 -7.49 0.12
N HIS A 12 23.56 -7.36 -0.91
CA HIS A 12 23.05 -8.47 -1.73
C HIS A 12 22.42 -9.65 -0.95
N LYS A 13 22.03 -9.44 0.32
CA LYS A 13 21.43 -10.49 1.17
C LYS A 13 19.93 -10.66 0.90
N ILE A 14 19.61 -11.23 -0.26
CA ILE A 14 18.23 -11.47 -0.72
C ILE A 14 17.45 -12.38 0.24
N ASN A 15 18.09 -13.40 0.82
CA ASN A 15 17.44 -14.30 1.78
C ASN A 15 17.04 -13.59 3.07
N LEU A 16 17.84 -12.62 3.55
CA LEU A 16 17.54 -11.85 4.74
C LEU A 16 16.36 -10.89 4.50
N TRP A 17 16.29 -10.29 3.30
CA TRP A 17 15.14 -9.45 2.93
C TRP A 17 13.85 -10.28 2.78
N LYS A 18 13.92 -11.49 2.20
CA LYS A 18 12.78 -12.43 2.13
C LYS A 18 12.29 -12.84 3.52
N ALA A 19 13.20 -13.15 4.45
CA ALA A 19 12.84 -13.51 5.82
C ALA A 19 12.19 -12.33 6.57
N TRP A 20 12.72 -11.12 6.42
CA TRP A 20 12.12 -9.92 7.02
C TRP A 20 10.74 -9.60 6.46
N PHE A 21 10.58 -9.72 5.14
CA PHE A 21 9.30 -9.54 4.47
C PHE A 21 8.30 -10.61 4.91
N PHE A 22 8.71 -11.88 5.01
CA PHE A 22 7.90 -12.97 5.55
C PHE A 22 7.40 -12.66 6.95
N LEU A 23 8.30 -12.28 7.85
CA LEU A 23 7.95 -11.95 9.23
C LEU A 23 6.94 -10.80 9.30
N SER A 24 7.17 -9.75 8.51
CA SER A 24 6.27 -8.58 8.47
C SER A 24 4.86 -8.96 7.98
N VAL A 25 4.78 -9.76 6.92
CA VAL A 25 3.52 -10.27 6.37
C VAL A 25 2.82 -11.19 7.35
N PHE A 26 3.57 -12.12 7.97
CA PHE A 26 3.04 -13.08 8.94
C PHE A 26 2.41 -12.40 10.14
N VAL A 27 3.10 -11.41 10.73
CA VAL A 27 2.57 -10.64 11.86
C VAL A 27 1.27 -9.93 11.46
N CYS A 28 1.27 -9.18 10.35
CA CYS A 28 0.08 -8.44 9.91
C CYS A 28 -1.11 -9.38 9.61
N LEU A 29 -0.88 -10.51 8.95
CA LEU A 29 -1.93 -11.49 8.67
C LEU A 29 -2.46 -12.16 9.93
N THR A 30 -1.60 -12.42 10.92
CA THR A 30 -2.03 -13.00 12.21
C THR A 30 -3.00 -12.05 12.92
N PHE A 31 -2.68 -10.75 12.99
CA PHE A 31 -3.59 -9.75 13.56
C PHE A 31 -4.87 -9.58 12.73
N ALA A 32 -4.77 -9.61 11.39
CA ALA A 32 -5.93 -9.50 10.51
C ALA A 32 -6.89 -10.68 10.68
N PHE A 33 -6.38 -11.91 10.71
CA PHE A 33 -7.21 -13.11 10.90
C PHE A 33 -7.66 -13.31 12.34
N GLY A 34 -6.88 -12.84 13.32
CA GLY A 34 -7.23 -12.87 14.74
C GLY A 34 -8.51 -12.08 15.05
N ALA A 35 -8.85 -11.10 14.22
CA ALA A 35 -10.12 -10.37 14.32
C ALA A 35 -11.35 -11.24 13.95
N PHE A 36 -11.17 -12.35 13.24
CA PHE A 36 -12.26 -13.20 12.74
C PHE A 36 -12.27 -14.60 13.35
N VAL A 37 -11.10 -15.14 13.72
CA VAL A 37 -10.91 -16.51 14.18
C VAL A 37 -9.96 -16.50 15.38
N GLY A 38 -10.05 -17.48 16.28
CA GLY A 38 -9.14 -17.57 17.43
C GLY A 38 -7.65 -17.61 17.05
N ASP A 39 -6.81 -17.07 17.93
CA ASP A 39 -5.39 -16.76 17.68
C ASP A 39 -4.57 -17.91 17.09
N ILE A 40 -4.81 -19.14 17.55
CA ILE A 40 -4.08 -20.33 17.08
C ILE A 40 -4.41 -20.62 15.61
N ILE A 41 -5.69 -20.54 15.24
CA ILE A 41 -6.16 -20.79 13.87
C ILE A 41 -5.72 -19.63 12.97
N ALA A 42 -5.79 -18.39 13.48
CA ALA A 42 -5.32 -17.20 12.79
C ALA A 42 -3.82 -17.28 12.45
N ALA A 43 -2.98 -17.68 13.42
CA ALA A 43 -1.54 -17.87 13.21
C ALA A 43 -1.26 -18.99 12.20
N GLY A 44 -1.97 -20.12 12.28
CA GLY A 44 -1.86 -21.20 11.30
C GLY A 44 -2.21 -20.76 9.87
N ALA A 45 -3.33 -20.07 9.70
CA ALA A 45 -3.76 -19.51 8.42
C ALA A 45 -2.77 -18.45 7.91
N ALA A 46 -2.32 -17.53 8.77
CA ALA A 46 -1.36 -16.50 8.43
C ALA A 46 -0.03 -17.10 7.94
N LEU A 47 0.43 -18.19 8.55
CA LEU A 47 1.65 -18.89 8.14
C LEU A 47 1.50 -19.48 6.73
N VAL A 48 0.38 -20.17 6.47
CA VAL A 48 0.08 -20.74 5.14
C VAL A 48 0.02 -19.65 4.08
N PHE A 49 -0.74 -18.57 4.31
CA PHE A 49 -0.87 -17.48 3.35
C PHE A 49 0.44 -16.68 3.16
N ALA A 50 1.23 -16.48 4.21
CA ALA A 50 2.54 -15.82 4.12
C ALA A 50 3.53 -16.67 3.30
N LEU A 51 3.54 -18.00 3.48
CA LEU A 51 4.36 -18.91 2.67
C LEU A 51 3.89 -18.93 1.21
N LEU A 52 2.57 -19.03 0.97
CA LEU A 52 2.01 -18.98 -0.38
C LEU A 52 2.39 -17.70 -1.11
N LYS A 53 2.34 -16.54 -0.42
CA LYS A 53 2.71 -15.24 -0.99
C LYS A 53 4.17 -15.21 -1.47
N ILE A 54 5.10 -15.85 -0.76
CA ILE A 54 6.53 -15.82 -1.07
C ILE A 54 6.93 -16.87 -2.11
N TYR A 55 6.40 -18.09 -1.98
CA TYR A 55 6.82 -19.22 -2.82
C TYR A 55 5.98 -19.37 -4.10
N ARG A 56 4.74 -18.88 -4.10
CA ARG A 56 3.81 -18.96 -5.24
C ARG A 56 3.16 -17.58 -5.49
N PRO A 57 3.88 -16.60 -6.06
CA PRO A 57 3.33 -15.28 -6.36
C PRO A 57 2.26 -15.39 -7.46
N ASN A 58 1.01 -15.62 -7.05
CA ASN A 58 -0.17 -15.58 -7.90
C ASN A 58 -0.91 -14.26 -7.65
N VAL A 59 -1.46 -13.65 -8.70
CA VAL A 59 -2.12 -12.33 -8.64
C VAL A 59 -3.27 -12.32 -7.65
N VAL A 60 -4.04 -13.42 -7.64
CA VAL A 60 -5.17 -13.61 -6.73
C VAL A 60 -4.71 -13.68 -5.28
N VAL A 61 -3.68 -14.49 -5.01
CA VAL A 61 -3.10 -14.63 -3.66
C VAL A 61 -2.48 -13.32 -3.19
N HIS A 62 -1.80 -12.60 -4.07
CA HIS A 62 -1.18 -11.32 -3.77
C HIS A 62 -2.23 -10.26 -3.38
N ASN A 63 -3.22 -10.01 -4.23
CA ASN A 63 -4.25 -9.00 -3.96
C ASN A 63 -5.10 -9.36 -2.74
N PHE A 64 -5.45 -10.64 -2.58
CA PHE A 64 -6.19 -11.09 -1.40
C PHE A 64 -5.39 -10.89 -0.12
N THR A 65 -4.13 -11.36 -0.08
CA THR A 65 -3.28 -11.17 1.11
C THR A 65 -2.98 -9.71 1.41
N GLU A 66 -2.88 -8.85 0.39
CA GLU A 66 -2.69 -7.41 0.60
C GLU A 66 -3.91 -6.73 1.23
N LEU A 67 -5.13 -7.10 0.84
CA LEU A 67 -6.34 -6.58 1.48
C LEU A 67 -6.33 -6.83 2.99
N PHE A 68 -6.01 -8.07 3.40
CA PHE A 68 -5.88 -8.43 4.82
C PHE A 68 -4.68 -7.77 5.48
N LEU A 69 -3.58 -7.56 4.76
CA LEU A 69 -2.37 -6.94 5.31
C LEU A 69 -2.63 -5.48 5.69
N TYR A 70 -3.36 -4.71 4.85
CA TYR A 70 -3.76 -3.35 5.20
C TYR A 70 -4.77 -3.33 6.35
N GLY A 71 -5.72 -4.27 6.38
CA GLY A 71 -6.64 -4.44 7.51
C GLY A 71 -5.94 -4.76 8.82
N GLY A 72 -4.97 -5.68 8.81
CA GLY A 72 -4.15 -6.01 9.98
C GLY A 72 -3.27 -4.85 10.43
N LEU A 73 -2.71 -4.10 9.49
CA LEU A 73 -1.98 -2.87 9.79
C LEU A 73 -2.91 -1.85 10.48
N ALA A 74 -4.13 -1.67 9.99
CA ALA A 74 -5.12 -0.83 10.65
C ALA A 74 -5.47 -1.33 12.06
N ALA A 75 -5.70 -2.63 12.23
CA ALA A 75 -5.99 -3.22 13.54
C ALA A 75 -4.90 -2.98 14.59
N ILE A 76 -3.63 -2.96 14.17
CA ILE A 76 -2.48 -2.69 15.05
C ILE A 76 -2.38 -1.21 15.39
N PHE A 77 -2.45 -0.33 14.38
CA PHE A 77 -2.10 1.09 14.56
C PHE A 77 -3.28 1.98 14.96
N VAL A 78 -4.51 1.69 14.51
CA VAL A 78 -5.69 2.52 14.83
C VAL A 78 -5.92 2.68 16.34
N PRO A 79 -5.81 1.63 17.18
CA PRO A 79 -6.01 1.79 18.63
C PRO A 79 -4.98 2.73 19.28
N ILE A 80 -3.76 2.75 18.75
CA ILE A 80 -2.60 3.51 19.26
C ILE A 80 -2.67 4.97 18.80
N LEU A 81 -3.27 5.24 17.65
CA LEU A 81 -3.31 6.56 17.03
C LEU A 81 -4.50 7.40 17.53
N ASN A 82 -4.24 8.70 17.64
CA ASN A 82 -5.25 9.72 17.91
C ASN A 82 -5.46 10.58 16.66
N LEU A 83 -6.61 11.26 16.57
CA LEU A 83 -6.95 12.12 15.44
C LEU A 83 -5.87 13.16 15.10
N PRO A 84 -5.33 13.97 16.04
CA PRO A 84 -4.27 14.92 15.69
C PRO A 84 -3.00 14.22 15.20
N ALA A 85 -2.67 13.04 15.76
CA ALA A 85 -1.49 12.28 15.37
C ALA A 85 -1.61 11.76 13.93
N ILE A 86 -2.77 11.22 13.53
CA ILE A 86 -2.96 10.73 12.16
C ILE A 86 -3.02 11.88 11.15
N VAL A 87 -3.58 13.05 11.50
CA VAL A 87 -3.55 14.25 10.64
C VAL A 87 -2.12 14.71 10.39
N ILE A 88 -1.32 14.85 11.45
CA ILE A 88 0.10 15.25 11.33
C ILE A 88 0.88 14.23 10.49
N LEU A 89 0.67 12.94 10.75
CA LEU A 89 1.29 11.85 10.00
C LEU A 89 0.95 11.91 8.50
N LEU A 90 -0.33 12.12 8.18
CA LEU A 90 -0.84 12.22 6.81
C LEU A 90 -0.18 13.41 6.08
N VAL A 91 -0.13 14.57 6.72
CA VAL A 91 0.50 15.79 6.17
C VAL A 91 1.99 15.57 5.95
N MET A 92 2.71 15.02 6.92
CA MET A 92 4.16 14.76 6.78
C MET A 92 4.46 13.82 5.61
N ILE A 93 3.70 12.74 5.46
CA ILE A 93 3.93 11.77 4.38
C ILE A 93 3.50 12.31 3.03
N SER A 94 2.42 13.09 2.98
CA SER A 94 1.99 13.81 1.78
C SER A 94 3.09 14.74 1.25
N VAL A 95 3.68 15.55 2.14
CA VAL A 95 4.79 16.45 1.78
C VAL A 95 6.02 15.65 1.35
N TYR A 96 6.34 14.57 2.06
CA TYR A 96 7.44 13.68 1.68
C TYR A 96 7.24 13.07 0.29
N ASP A 97 6.04 12.58 -0.04
CA ASP A 97 5.72 11.97 -1.33
C ASP A 97 5.81 12.99 -2.47
N ALA A 98 5.23 14.18 -2.29
CA ALA A 98 5.34 15.27 -3.26
C ALA A 98 6.81 15.64 -3.54
N PHE A 99 7.63 15.76 -2.48
CA PHE A 99 9.05 16.03 -2.60
C PHE A 99 9.82 14.88 -3.27
N ALA A 100 9.51 13.63 -2.91
CA ALA A 100 10.16 12.44 -3.45
C ALA A 100 9.86 12.23 -4.94
N VAL A 101 8.64 12.54 -5.39
CA VAL A 101 8.24 12.41 -6.80
C VAL A 101 8.82 13.55 -7.64
N TRP A 102 8.71 14.80 -7.19
CA TRP A 102 9.13 15.95 -8.00
C TRP A 102 10.63 16.20 -7.98
N LYS A 103 11.30 16.04 -6.83
CA LYS A 103 12.71 16.44 -6.69
C LYS A 103 13.67 15.26 -6.78
N SER A 104 13.40 14.15 -6.08
CA SER A 104 14.39 13.06 -5.96
C SER A 104 14.23 11.93 -6.97
N LYS A 105 13.02 11.72 -7.54
CA LYS A 105 12.67 10.57 -8.40
C LYS A 105 13.04 9.21 -7.80
N HIS A 106 13.30 9.14 -6.49
CA HIS A 106 13.86 7.98 -5.82
C HIS A 106 12.85 6.83 -5.72
N MET A 107 11.57 7.18 -5.53
CA MET A 107 10.44 6.24 -5.54
C MET A 107 10.30 5.51 -6.88
N ILE A 108 10.64 6.17 -8.00
CA ILE A 108 10.62 5.57 -9.35
C ILE A 108 11.73 4.52 -9.50
N THR A 109 12.89 4.76 -8.89
CA THR A 109 14.01 3.81 -8.87
C THR A 109 13.71 2.60 -7.99
N LEU A 110 13.10 2.80 -6.81
CA LEU A 110 12.62 1.72 -5.93
C LEU A 110 11.58 0.83 -6.62
N ALA A 111 10.60 1.42 -7.28
CA ALA A 111 9.61 0.66 -8.05
C ALA A 111 10.28 -0.22 -9.11
N LYS A 112 11.27 0.30 -9.87
CA LYS A 112 12.05 -0.52 -10.83
C LYS A 112 12.78 -1.69 -10.17
N PHE A 113 13.33 -1.51 -8.97
CA PHE A 113 14.02 -2.58 -8.24
C PHE A 113 13.05 -3.63 -7.67
N GLN A 114 11.92 -3.20 -7.11
CA GLN A 114 10.89 -4.11 -6.57
C GLN A 114 10.23 -4.95 -7.67
N THR A 115 9.98 -4.37 -8.85
CA THR A 115 9.51 -5.09 -10.04
C THR A 115 10.52 -6.16 -10.49
N LYS A 116 11.83 -5.84 -10.52
CA LYS A 116 12.89 -6.82 -10.82
C LYS A 116 12.95 -7.94 -9.77
N ALA A 117 12.70 -7.62 -8.52
CA ALA A 117 12.74 -8.57 -7.41
C ALA A 117 11.44 -9.38 -7.22
N LYS A 118 10.38 -9.13 -8.02
CA LYS A 118 9.03 -9.73 -7.89
C LYS A 118 8.43 -9.60 -6.48
N MET A 119 8.87 -8.62 -5.71
CA MET A 119 8.42 -8.36 -4.34
C MET A 119 8.02 -6.89 -4.27
N PHE A 120 6.91 -6.59 -4.96
CA PHE A 120 6.23 -5.31 -4.90
C PHE A 120 5.17 -5.35 -3.80
N ALA A 121 5.10 -4.28 -3.01
CA ALA A 121 4.12 -4.10 -1.94
C ALA A 121 3.14 -3.00 -2.39
N GLY A 122 2.02 -3.42 -2.95
CA GLY A 122 0.97 -2.57 -3.48
C GLY A 122 0.08 -3.30 -4.49
N LEU A 123 -1.10 -2.73 -4.71
CA LEU A 123 -2.15 -3.33 -5.53
C LEU A 123 -1.82 -3.11 -7.01
N SER A 124 -1.59 -4.19 -7.74
CA SER A 124 -1.34 -4.16 -9.18
C SER A 124 -2.63 -4.51 -9.93
N ILE A 125 -3.20 -3.55 -10.66
CA ILE A 125 -4.35 -3.81 -11.55
C ILE A 125 -3.80 -3.93 -12.98
N PRO A 126 -3.68 -5.16 -13.54
CA PRO A 126 -3.33 -5.31 -14.95
C PRO A 126 -4.49 -4.83 -15.81
N TYR A 127 -4.22 -3.96 -16.79
CA TYR A 127 -5.24 -3.42 -17.70
C TYR A 127 -5.73 -4.47 -18.73
N ALA A 128 -5.15 -5.68 -18.73
CA ALA A 128 -5.54 -6.80 -19.58
C ALA A 128 -5.22 -8.14 -18.89
N LEU A 129 -6.20 -9.06 -18.86
CA LEU A 129 -6.16 -10.35 -18.16
C LEU A 129 -5.06 -11.33 -18.64
N ASN A 130 -4.52 -11.13 -19.85
CA ASN A 130 -3.66 -12.10 -20.54
C ASN A 130 -2.23 -11.62 -20.83
N LYS A 131 -1.71 -10.62 -20.11
CA LYS A 131 -0.31 -10.18 -20.27
C LYS A 131 0.48 -10.30 -18.97
N PRO A 132 1.80 -10.58 -19.07
CA PRO A 132 2.64 -10.77 -17.89
C PRO A 132 2.57 -9.56 -16.97
N LEU A 133 2.48 -9.83 -15.67
CA LEU A 133 2.30 -8.87 -14.58
C LEU A 133 3.40 -7.81 -14.47
N PHE A 134 4.54 -8.08 -15.10
CA PHE A 134 5.75 -7.27 -15.00
C PHE A 134 6.20 -6.86 -16.41
N PRO A 135 6.64 -5.60 -16.61
CA PRO A 135 7.31 -5.21 -17.84
C PRO A 135 8.65 -5.95 -17.95
N GLU A 136 8.82 -6.77 -18.99
CA GLU A 136 10.14 -7.28 -19.39
C GLU A 136 10.97 -6.11 -19.95
N PHE A 137 12.06 -5.77 -19.26
CA PHE A 137 13.07 -4.84 -19.75
C PHE A 137 14.17 -5.64 -20.45
N GLY A 138 14.18 -5.61 -21.79
CA GLY A 138 15.26 -6.18 -22.58
C GLY A 138 16.62 -5.52 -22.27
N ALA A 139 17.69 -6.33 -22.31
CA ALA A 139 19.06 -5.85 -22.23
C ALA A 139 19.33 -4.86 -23.37
N GLY A 140 19.67 -3.61 -23.04
CA GLY A 140 19.98 -2.58 -24.05
C GLY A 140 19.18 -1.28 -23.97
N GLY A 141 18.63 -0.90 -22.81
CA GLY A 141 18.26 0.49 -22.53
C GLY A 141 17.13 1.13 -23.36
N LYS A 142 16.50 0.40 -24.30
CA LYS A 142 15.36 0.88 -25.09
C LYS A 142 14.07 0.22 -24.61
N ARG A 143 13.10 1.05 -24.20
CA ARG A 143 11.74 0.65 -23.79
C ARG A 143 11.03 -0.07 -24.94
N LYS A 144 10.83 -1.39 -24.83
CA LYS A 144 9.99 -2.16 -25.77
C LYS A 144 8.60 -2.51 -25.25
N SER A 145 8.28 -2.21 -23.99
CA SER A 145 6.96 -2.49 -23.41
C SER A 145 6.51 -1.35 -22.51
N GLN A 146 5.37 -0.75 -22.89
CA GLN A 146 4.71 0.29 -22.10
C GLN A 146 4.15 -0.34 -20.81
N PRO A 147 4.21 0.36 -19.66
CA PRO A 147 3.60 -0.17 -18.44
C PRO A 147 2.06 -0.16 -18.59
N THR A 148 1.49 -1.33 -18.83
CA THR A 148 0.03 -1.60 -18.89
C THR A 148 -0.56 -2.03 -17.54
N ALA A 149 0.04 -1.59 -16.43
CA ALA A 149 -0.49 -1.83 -15.10
C ALA A 149 -0.45 -0.51 -14.32
N ALA A 150 -1.60 -0.11 -13.79
CA ALA A 150 -1.66 0.90 -12.74
C ALA A 150 -1.22 0.19 -11.46
N ILE A 151 -0.12 0.67 -10.91
CA ILE A 151 0.46 0.15 -9.68
C ILE A 151 0.16 1.19 -8.61
N LEU A 152 -0.73 0.84 -7.68
CA LEU A 152 -1.05 1.68 -6.52
C LEU A 152 -0.12 1.27 -5.37
N GLY A 153 0.55 2.24 -4.73
CA GLY A 153 1.46 1.94 -3.64
C GLY A 153 0.70 1.40 -2.43
N GLY A 154 1.27 0.45 -1.69
CA GLY A 154 0.61 -0.05 -0.47
C GLY A 154 0.41 1.03 0.60
N GLY A 155 1.28 2.06 0.62
CA GLY A 155 1.09 3.24 1.47
C GLY A 155 -0.15 4.06 1.10
N ASP A 156 -0.42 4.21 -0.21
CA ASP A 156 -1.56 4.98 -0.72
C ASP A 156 -2.91 4.38 -0.28
N ILE A 157 -2.94 3.07 0.02
CA ILE A 157 -4.12 2.38 0.57
C ILE A 157 -4.10 2.41 2.11
N ALA A 158 -2.93 2.17 2.72
CA ALA A 158 -2.79 2.04 4.16
C ALA A 158 -3.10 3.34 4.92
N PHE A 159 -2.64 4.50 4.44
CA PHE A 159 -2.80 5.76 5.16
C PHE A 159 -4.24 6.30 5.20
N PRO A 160 -4.99 6.31 4.08
CA PRO A 160 -6.42 6.62 4.12
C PRO A 160 -7.21 5.65 5.01
N LEU A 161 -6.85 4.36 5.00
CA LEU A 161 -7.48 3.36 5.85
C LEU A 161 -7.22 3.63 7.33
N LEU A 162 -5.98 3.98 7.71
CA LEU A 162 -5.65 4.39 9.08
C LEU A 162 -6.41 5.63 9.51
N PHE A 163 -6.50 6.63 8.66
CA PHE A 163 -7.25 7.85 8.94
C PHE A 163 -8.74 7.56 9.14
N ALA A 164 -9.36 6.79 8.25
CA ALA A 164 -10.75 6.36 8.38
C ALA A 164 -10.97 5.55 9.68
N GLY A 165 -10.05 4.65 10.03
CA GLY A 165 -10.14 3.86 11.27
C GLY A 165 -10.03 4.70 12.55
N VAL A 166 -9.18 5.75 12.55
CA VAL A 166 -9.09 6.68 13.69
C VAL A 166 -10.33 7.57 13.79
N VAL A 167 -10.89 8.00 12.65
CA VAL A 167 -12.17 8.73 12.62
C VAL A 167 -13.30 7.84 13.15
N MET A 168 -13.36 6.57 12.73
CA MET A 168 -14.32 5.58 13.22
C MET A 168 -14.36 5.46 14.74
N LYS A 169 -13.20 5.61 15.41
CA LYS A 169 -13.12 5.59 16.88
C LYS A 169 -13.90 6.73 17.56
N GLN A 170 -14.12 7.85 16.87
CA GLN A 170 -14.76 9.05 17.42
C GLN A 170 -16.25 9.17 17.07
N VAL A 171 -16.59 8.89 15.81
CA VAL A 171 -17.90 9.17 15.21
C VAL A 171 -18.68 7.89 14.85
N GLY A 172 -18.05 6.72 15.00
CA GLY A 172 -18.70 5.43 14.73
C GLY A 172 -18.57 4.97 13.27
N PHE A 173 -19.05 3.75 13.02
CA PHE A 173 -18.82 3.03 11.76
C PHE A 173 -19.47 3.71 10.55
N LEU A 174 -20.74 4.07 10.63
CA LEU A 174 -21.51 4.58 9.48
C LEU A 174 -20.97 5.92 8.98
N GLU A 175 -20.67 6.83 9.89
CA GLU A 175 -20.13 8.15 9.56
C GLU A 175 -18.70 8.02 9.00
N SER A 176 -17.90 7.11 9.54
CA SER A 176 -16.53 6.89 9.06
C SER A 176 -16.44 6.41 7.60
N LEU A 177 -17.50 5.81 7.04
CA LEU A 177 -17.54 5.36 5.64
C LEU A 177 -17.48 6.52 4.63
N VAL A 178 -17.86 7.72 5.05
CA VAL A 178 -17.75 8.93 4.20
C VAL A 178 -16.29 9.21 3.86
N VAL A 179 -15.37 9.00 4.78
CA VAL A 179 -13.92 9.25 4.59
C VAL A 179 -13.30 8.43 3.46
N PRO A 180 -13.38 7.08 3.44
CA PRO A 180 -12.85 6.28 2.34
C PRO A 180 -13.59 6.54 1.02
N LEU A 181 -14.87 6.92 1.04
CA LEU A 181 -15.60 7.35 -0.16
C LEU A 181 -14.95 8.61 -0.78
N PHE A 182 -14.73 9.66 0.00
CA PHE A 182 -14.06 10.88 -0.47
C PHE A 182 -12.60 10.63 -0.89
N ALA A 183 -11.88 9.76 -0.17
CA ALA A 183 -10.53 9.34 -0.56
C ALA A 183 -10.53 8.60 -1.91
N SER A 184 -11.51 7.72 -2.15
CA SER A 184 -11.64 7.00 -3.41
C SER A 184 -12.03 7.91 -4.58
N LEU A 185 -12.89 8.92 -4.33
CA LEU A 185 -13.20 9.96 -5.32
C LEU A 185 -11.99 10.81 -5.67
N ALA A 186 -11.19 11.22 -4.67
CA ALA A 186 -9.95 11.94 -4.91
C ALA A 186 -8.96 11.14 -5.78
N LEU A 187 -8.85 9.83 -5.53
CA LEU A 187 -8.07 8.93 -6.39
C LEU A 187 -8.66 8.85 -7.81
N LEU A 188 -9.98 8.73 -7.94
CA LEU A 188 -10.65 8.65 -9.23
C LEU A 188 -10.38 9.90 -10.07
N VAL A 189 -10.48 11.10 -9.46
CA VAL A 189 -10.11 12.37 -10.10
C VAL A 189 -8.66 12.33 -10.57
N LEU A 190 -7.73 11.89 -9.72
CA LEU A 190 -6.32 11.75 -10.10
C LEU A 190 -6.12 10.79 -11.29
N LEU A 191 -6.84 9.66 -11.32
CA LEU A 191 -6.74 8.69 -12.41
C LEU A 191 -7.34 9.22 -13.72
N ILE A 192 -8.37 10.05 -13.68
CA ILE A 192 -8.95 10.70 -14.87
C ILE A 192 -8.00 11.76 -15.43
N TYR A 193 -7.44 12.62 -14.58
CA TYR A 193 -6.52 13.68 -15.01
C TYR A 193 -5.08 13.18 -15.25
N GLY A 194 -4.75 12.00 -14.73
CA GLY A 194 -3.43 11.38 -14.82
C GLY A 194 -3.08 10.99 -16.26
N ARG A 195 -2.00 11.55 -16.78
CA ARG A 195 -1.49 11.15 -18.11
C ARG A 195 -0.74 9.82 -18.02
N LYS A 196 -1.02 8.91 -18.97
CA LYS A 196 -0.34 7.61 -19.10
C LYS A 196 1.19 7.79 -19.15
N GLY A 197 1.91 7.07 -18.30
CA GLY A 197 3.38 7.03 -18.28
C GLY A 197 4.09 8.11 -17.44
N LYS A 198 3.36 8.94 -16.69
CA LYS A 198 3.91 9.84 -15.67
C LYS A 198 3.56 9.36 -14.27
N PHE A 199 4.54 9.46 -13.36
CA PHE A 199 4.32 9.21 -11.94
C PHE A 199 3.79 10.49 -11.29
N TYR A 200 2.68 10.38 -10.59
CA TYR A 200 2.07 11.47 -9.84
C TYR A 200 2.13 11.12 -8.35
N PRO A 201 2.41 12.09 -7.44
CA PRO A 201 2.32 11.84 -6.01
C PRO A 201 0.84 11.67 -5.66
N ALA A 202 0.45 10.48 -5.21
CA ALA A 202 -0.95 10.16 -4.92
C ALA A 202 -1.34 10.62 -3.51
N MET A 203 -0.40 10.58 -2.57
CA MET A 203 -0.64 10.89 -1.15
C MET A 203 -1.19 12.30 -0.89
N PRO A 204 -0.78 13.37 -1.60
CA PRO A 204 -1.39 14.68 -1.47
C PRO A 204 -2.88 14.70 -1.83
N PHE A 205 -3.28 14.00 -2.88
CA PHE A 205 -4.69 13.91 -3.28
C PHE A 205 -5.50 13.12 -2.26
N PHE A 206 -4.96 12.00 -1.79
CA PHE A 206 -5.58 11.23 -0.70
C PHE A 206 -5.73 12.05 0.58
N SER A 207 -4.73 12.87 0.91
CA SER A 207 -4.76 13.70 2.12
C SER A 207 -5.87 14.75 2.06
N ILE A 208 -6.03 15.40 0.90
CA ILE A 208 -7.12 16.34 0.65
C ILE A 208 -8.48 15.61 0.70
N GLY A 209 -8.58 14.43 0.06
CA GLY A 209 -9.79 13.62 0.11
C GLY A 209 -10.18 13.19 1.52
N CYS A 210 -9.21 12.79 2.34
CA CYS A 210 -9.44 12.43 3.75
C CYS A 210 -9.87 13.65 4.58
N ALA A 211 -9.23 14.81 4.38
CA ALA A 211 -9.60 16.04 5.07
C ALA A 211 -11.01 16.52 4.71
N LEU A 212 -11.38 16.47 3.42
CA LEU A 212 -12.73 16.79 2.96
C LEU A 212 -13.76 15.78 3.49
N GLY A 213 -13.42 14.49 3.49
CA GLY A 213 -14.27 13.45 4.06
C GLY A 213 -14.51 13.66 5.56
N TYR A 214 -13.47 14.03 6.33
CA TYR A 214 -13.61 14.35 7.75
C TYR A 214 -14.45 15.61 7.98
N ALA A 215 -14.28 16.65 7.17
CA ALA A 215 -15.11 17.84 7.24
C ALA A 215 -16.59 17.54 6.93
N ALA A 216 -16.86 16.66 5.97
CA ALA A 216 -18.22 16.20 5.68
C ALA A 216 -18.83 15.41 6.85
N VAL A 217 -18.03 14.59 7.54
CA VAL A 217 -18.49 13.86 8.73
C VAL A 217 -18.83 14.80 9.87
N LEU A 218 -18.06 15.87 10.09
CA LEU A 218 -18.38 16.87 11.13
C LEU A 218 -19.68 17.67 10.86
N LEU A 219 -20.20 17.63 9.64
CA LEU A 219 -21.44 18.33 9.26
C LEU A 219 -22.69 17.44 9.34
N ILE A 220 -22.52 16.12 9.51
CA ILE A 220 -23.59 15.14 9.69
C ILE A 220 -23.88 15.01 11.18
#